data_AF-A0A0R3NHJ3-F1
#
_entry.id   AF-A0A0R3NHJ3-F1
#
_cell.length_a   1.000
_cell.length_b   1.000
_cell.length_c   1.000
_cell.angle_alpha   90.00
_cell.angle_beta   90.00
_cell.angle_gamma   90.00
#
_symmetry.space_group_name_H-M   'P 1'
#
loop_
_entity.id
_entity.type
_entity.pdbx_description
1 polymer ?
#
loop_
_entity_poly.entity_id
_entity_poly.type
_entity_poly.pdbx_seq_one_letter_code
_entity_poly.pdbx_strand_id
1 'polypeptide(L)' 'MNYGFGVALLAVAAMLLYAGRPDKDGASPRFLRFNAALVLYPPFVLVFLAFGSALLINAL' A
#
# COMPACT_ATOMS: atom_id res chain seq x y z
N MET A 1 7.25 -3.67 20.45
CA MET A 1 6.78 -4.61 19.40
C MET A 1 5.80 -3.97 18.44
N ASN A 2 4.72 -3.32 18.93
CA ASN A 2 3.68 -2.72 18.07
C ASN A 2 4.21 -1.62 17.13
N TYR A 3 5.15 -0.78 17.59
CA TYR A 3 5.76 0.27 16.76
C TYR A 3 6.44 -0.28 15.50
N GLY A 4 7.26 -1.32 15.64
CA GLY A 4 7.99 -1.93 14.51
C GLY A 4 7.05 -2.55 13.47
N PHE A 5 5.98 -3.22 13.93
CA PHE A 5 4.95 -3.74 13.03
C PHE A 5 4.16 -2.63 12.33
N GLY A 6 3.82 -1.55 13.03
CA GLY A 6 3.16 -0.38 12.44
C GLY A 6 3.99 0.25 11.33
N VAL A 7 5.28 0.49 11.59
CA VAL A 7 6.23 1.03 10.60
C VAL A 7 6.39 0.08 9.41
N ALA A 8 6.49 -1.24 9.64
CA ALA A 8 6.61 -2.22 8.56
C ALA A 8 5.38 -2.22 7.63
N LEU A 9 4.16 -2.18 8.19
CA LEU A 9 2.93 -2.13 7.40
C LEU A 9 2.82 -0.84 6.59
N LEU A 10 3.20 0.30 7.17
CA LEU A 10 3.25 1.58 6.44
C LEU A 10 4.30 1.58 5.33
N ALA A 11 5.47 0.96 5.56
CA ALA A 11 6.49 0.81 4.53
C ALA A 11 5.98 -0.03 3.35
N VAL A 12 5.24 -1.11 3.61
CA VAL A 12 4.58 -1.91 2.56
C VAL A 12 3.53 -1.08 1.82
N ALA A 13 2.67 -0.34 2.53
CA ALA A 13 1.68 0.53 1.89
C ALA A 13 2.34 1.59 1.00
N ALA A 14 3.44 2.21 1.45
CA ALA A 14 4.21 3.18 0.67
C ALA A 14 4.85 2.54 -0.57
N MET A 15 5.41 1.33 -0.43
CA MET A 15 5.99 0.59 -1.55
C MET A 15 4.92 0.24 -2.58
N LEU A 16 3.73 -0.17 -2.15
CA LEU A 16 2.59 -0.42 -3.04
C LEU A 16 2.11 0.88 -3.70
N LEU A 17 2.02 2.00 -3.01
CA LEU A 17 1.68 3.27 -3.64
C LEU A 17 2.71 3.71 -4.69
N TYR A 18 3.99 3.54 -4.38
CA TYR A 18 5.08 3.87 -5.29
C TYR A 18 5.09 2.94 -6.51
N ALA A 19 5.02 1.63 -6.26
CA ALA A 19 4.90 0.63 -7.31
C ALA A 19 3.71 0.99 -8.19
N GLY A 20 2.58 1.32 -7.54
CA GLY A 20 1.24 1.74 -7.98
C GLY A 20 1.18 2.94 -8.93
N ARG A 21 2.24 3.75 -9.02
CA ARG A 21 2.21 4.95 -9.84
C ARG A 21 2.24 4.62 -11.33
N PRO A 22 1.41 5.30 -12.14
CA PRO A 22 1.55 5.24 -13.59
C PRO A 22 2.90 5.82 -14.01
N ASP A 23 3.46 5.30 -15.11
CA ASP A 23 4.64 5.88 -15.72
C ASP A 23 4.35 7.30 -16.26
N LYS A 24 5.39 8.08 -16.58
CA LYS A 24 5.25 9.49 -16.99
C LYS A 24 4.28 9.72 -18.16
N ASP A 25 4.09 8.70 -19.00
CA ASP A 25 3.22 8.73 -20.16
C ASP A 25 1.79 8.22 -19.88
N GLY A 26 1.47 7.84 -18.63
CA GLY A 26 0.15 7.33 -18.24
C GLY A 26 -0.24 5.97 -18.86
N ALA A 27 0.58 5.42 -19.73
CA ALA A 27 0.23 4.30 -20.62
C ALA A 27 0.20 2.92 -19.94
N SER A 28 0.87 2.74 -18.79
CA SER A 28 0.93 1.45 -18.12
C SER A 28 1.10 1.60 -16.60
N PRO A 29 0.03 1.57 -15.81
CA PRO A 29 0.10 1.10 -14.43
C PRO A 29 0.78 -0.28 -14.43
N ARG A 30 1.92 -0.44 -13.75
CA ARG A 30 2.66 -1.72 -13.69
C ARG A 30 1.82 -2.91 -13.17
N PHE A 31 0.63 -2.64 -12.60
CA PHE A 31 -0.35 -3.60 -12.05
C PHE A 31 -1.43 -4.03 -13.05
N LEU A 32 -1.60 -3.36 -14.20
CA LEU A 32 -2.62 -3.71 -15.21
C LEU A 32 -2.37 -5.04 -15.93
N ARG A 33 -1.33 -5.79 -15.52
CA ARG A 33 -1.08 -7.14 -16.06
C ARG A 33 -2.22 -8.11 -15.78
N PHE A 34 -3.05 -7.88 -14.75
CA PHE A 34 -4.20 -8.71 -14.42
C PHE A 34 -5.44 -7.85 -14.15
N ASN A 35 -6.55 -8.15 -14.83
CA ASN A 35 -7.82 -7.42 -14.68
C ASN A 35 -8.32 -7.39 -13.21
N ALA A 36 -8.07 -8.45 -12.44
CA ALA A 36 -8.43 -8.54 -11.02
C ALA A 36 -7.63 -7.59 -10.11
N ALA A 37 -6.41 -7.20 -10.51
CA ALA A 37 -5.56 -6.32 -9.72
C ALA A 37 -6.16 -4.92 -9.59
N LEU A 38 -6.91 -4.42 -10.58
CA LEU A 38 -7.61 -3.14 -10.49
C LEU A 38 -8.60 -3.06 -9.33
N VAL A 39 -9.21 -4.19 -8.98
CA VAL A 39 -10.23 -4.27 -7.93
C VAL A 39 -9.61 -4.57 -6.57
N LEU A 40 -8.61 -5.47 -6.52
CA LEU A 40 -7.99 -5.92 -5.26
C LEU A 40 -6.89 -4.98 -4.75
N TYR A 41 -6.21 -4.25 -5.63
CA TYR A 41 -5.07 -3.43 -5.24
C TYR A 41 -5.46 -2.25 -4.33
N PRO A 42 -6.49 -1.45 -4.65
CA PRO A 42 -6.92 -0.36 -3.77
C PRO A 42 -7.26 -0.81 -2.33
N PRO A 43 -8.10 -1.84 -2.11
CA PRO A 43 -8.41 -2.29 -0.76
C PRO A 43 -7.19 -2.87 -0.04
N PHE A 44 -6.27 -3.55 -0.74
CA PHE A 44 -5.04 -4.05 -0.11
C PHE A 44 -4.16 -2.92 0.43
N VAL A 45 -3.95 -1.86 -0.36
CA VAL A 45 -3.20 -0.67 0.08
C VAL A 45 -3.88 -0.03 1.29
N LEU A 46 -5.21 0.10 1.27
CA LEU A 46 -5.97 0.67 2.38
C LEU A 46 -5.86 -0.15 3.66
N VAL A 47 -5.86 -1.48 3.58
CA VAL A 47 -5.66 -2.36 4.73
C VAL A 47 -4.29 -2.12 5.37
N PHE A 48 -3.21 -2.16 4.58
CA PHE A 48 -1.86 -1.92 5.12
C PHE A 48 -1.72 -0.53 5.74
N LEU A 49 -2.31 0.49 5.09
CA LEU A 49 -2.29 1.86 5.58
C LEU A 49 -3.07 2.01 6.90
N ALA A 50 -4.28 1.45 6.98
CA ALA A 50 -5.15 1.55 8.16
C ALA A 50 -4.56 0.82 9.36
N PHE A 51 -4.15 -0.44 9.20
CA PHE A 51 -3.56 -1.23 10.30
C PHE A 51 -2.20 -0.68 10.72
N GLY A 52 -1.36 -0.28 9.77
CA GLY A 52 -0.07 0.35 10.07
C GLY A 52 -0.23 1.63 10.87
N SER A 53 -1.16 2.50 10.46
CA SER A 53 -1.46 3.76 11.19
C SER A 53 -2.04 3.48 12.57
N ALA A 54 -2.98 2.55 12.69
CA ALA A 54 -3.60 2.20 13.97
C ALA A 54 -2.57 1.64 14.98
N LEU A 55 -1.64 0.78 14.52
CA LEU A 55 -0.57 0.25 15.35
C LEU A 55 0.44 1.31 15.78
N LEU A 56 0.74 2.28 14.91
CA LEU A 56 1.61 3.41 15.23
C LEU A 56 0.97 4.33 16.27
N ILE A 57 -0.31 4.66 16.10
CA ILE A 57 -1.07 5.46 17.08
C ILE A 57 -1.17 4.73 18.43
N ASN A 58 -1.38 3.41 18.43
CA ASN A 58 -1.43 2.62 19.66
C ASN A 58 -0.07 2.48 20.37
N ALA A 59 1.03 2.63 19.62
CA ALA A 59 2.37 2.51 20.16
C ALA A 59 2.96 3.82 20.67
N LEU A 60 2.26 4.94 20.46
CA LEU A 60 2.55 6.28 20.99
C LEU A 60 1.85 6.48 22.35
#